data_AF-A0A975REK2-F1
#
_entry.id   AF-A0A975REK2-F1
#
_cell.length_a   1.000
_cell.length_b   1.000
_cell.length_c   1.000
_cell.angle_alpha   90.00
_cell.angle_beta   90.00
_cell.angle_gamma   90.00
#
_symmetry.space_group_name_H-M   'P 1'
#
loop_
_entity.id
_entity.type
_entity.pdbx_description
1 polymer ?
#
loop_
_entity_poly.entity_id
_entity_poly.type
_entity_poly.pdbx_seq_one_letter_code
_entity_poly.pdbx_strand_id
1 'polypeptide(L)'
;MPVSRFPVLLLACLLLSSCAAPPPPRAEEPVPGPLLVEPGSGGIRLVLPTSPPMVVENGRARPIPGIPAGDRVTSVVRVGTTPVLLSARRCGPSCTEPADVYAWSKPLGRAYSVAPAADGTAVWMIRDGGTPCLLQRVPLDGTAPGEAQPASCQTAVRGEDRDGLLITVNSGRPEALDVLIDPGTGRTVQQFPRIAAVAGGSLLALGLVDFTAHELGTGRSRTVPRPVPNGRPGVVVPSRDGRLLAVPFEDLEWHGGTTRSLDLWVLDLDGGDRWTHAPSMPVSTDFTADALDWTADGDLVLTGTFAGKTSSAAAWRPGESRWRSIASELPPRSNRSVVALP
;
A
#
# COMPACT_ATOMS: atom_id res chain seq x y z
N MET A 1 10.79 -87.74 -31.05
CA MET A 1 9.41 -87.37 -30.64
C MET A 1 9.47 -87.13 -29.13
N PRO A 2 8.95 -86.03 -28.55
CA PRO A 2 7.97 -85.08 -29.06
C PRO A 2 8.52 -83.67 -29.31
N VAL A 3 7.70 -82.90 -30.00
CA VAL A 3 7.83 -81.52 -30.43
C VAL A 3 7.35 -80.62 -29.29
N SER A 4 8.11 -79.59 -28.91
CA SER A 4 7.59 -78.51 -28.07
C SER A 4 7.80 -77.18 -28.79
N ARG A 5 6.70 -76.62 -29.27
CA ARG A 5 6.58 -75.31 -29.91
C ARG A 5 6.45 -74.26 -28.80
N PHE A 6 7.38 -73.32 -28.72
CA PHE A 6 7.18 -72.06 -28.00
C PHE A 6 6.82 -70.96 -29.00
N PRO A 7 5.75 -70.19 -28.78
CA PRO A 7 5.35 -69.12 -29.69
C PRO A 7 6.23 -67.89 -29.49
N VAL A 8 6.64 -67.31 -30.61
CA VAL A 8 7.22 -65.98 -30.75
C VAL A 8 6.16 -64.96 -30.32
N LEU A 9 6.40 -64.25 -29.22
CA LEU A 9 5.63 -63.06 -28.84
C LEU A 9 6.28 -61.85 -29.51
N LEU A 10 5.69 -61.41 -30.63
CA LEU A 10 5.98 -60.13 -31.25
C LEU A 10 5.57 -59.00 -30.30
N LEU A 11 6.56 -58.25 -29.81
CA LEU A 11 6.36 -57.01 -29.08
C LEU A 11 5.99 -55.92 -30.10
N ALA A 12 4.69 -55.65 -30.27
CA ALA A 12 4.22 -54.53 -31.06
C ALA A 12 4.40 -53.23 -30.26
N CYS A 13 5.42 -52.44 -30.61
CA CYS A 13 5.55 -51.04 -30.19
C CYS A 13 4.40 -50.21 -30.77
N LEU A 14 3.32 -50.06 -30.01
CA LEU A 14 2.29 -49.06 -30.25
C LEU A 14 2.86 -47.68 -29.90
N LEU A 15 3.37 -46.99 -30.93
CA LEU A 15 3.58 -45.54 -30.93
C LEU A 15 2.23 -44.86 -30.74
N LEU A 16 1.85 -44.61 -29.49
CA LEU A 16 0.76 -43.70 -29.15
C LEU A 16 1.20 -42.27 -29.53
N SER A 17 0.99 -41.90 -30.80
CA SER A 17 0.88 -40.50 -31.21
C SER A 17 -0.34 -39.92 -30.51
N SER A 18 -0.18 -39.46 -29.26
CA SER A 18 -1.17 -38.61 -28.65
C SER A 18 -1.18 -37.32 -29.46
N CYS A 19 -2.24 -37.11 -30.25
CA CYS A 19 -2.61 -35.78 -30.72
C CYS A 19 -2.88 -34.93 -29.48
N ALA A 20 -1.83 -34.32 -28.93
CA ALA A 20 -1.99 -33.23 -27.99
C ALA A 20 -2.70 -32.13 -28.78
N ALA A 21 -3.96 -31.89 -28.45
CA ALA A 21 -4.66 -30.71 -28.94
C ALA A 21 -3.76 -29.50 -28.68
N PRO A 22 -3.63 -28.56 -29.64
CA PRO A 22 -2.86 -27.35 -29.41
C PRO A 22 -3.36 -26.71 -28.10
N PRO A 23 -2.44 -26.25 -27.23
CA PRO A 23 -2.84 -25.62 -25.98
C PRO A 23 -3.84 -24.50 -26.29
N PRO A 24 -4.89 -24.35 -25.48
CA PRO A 24 -5.87 -23.30 -25.70
C PRO A 24 -5.16 -21.95 -25.85
N PRO A 25 -5.63 -21.07 -26.75
CA PRO A 25 -5.04 -19.75 -26.90
C PRO A 25 -5.03 -19.05 -25.55
N ARG A 26 -3.85 -18.55 -25.17
CA ARG A 26 -3.67 -17.81 -23.92
C ARG A 26 -4.61 -16.60 -23.98
N ALA A 27 -5.43 -16.39 -22.95
CA ALA A 27 -6.24 -15.19 -22.84
C ALA A 27 -5.33 -13.97 -23.00
N GLU A 28 -5.70 -13.04 -23.89
CA GLU A 28 -4.93 -11.82 -24.10
C GLU A 28 -4.92 -11.01 -22.81
N GLU A 29 -3.72 -10.61 -22.39
CA GLU A 29 -3.53 -9.77 -21.21
C GLU A 29 -4.08 -8.37 -21.53
N PRO A 30 -4.88 -7.75 -20.64
CA PRO A 30 -5.50 -6.47 -20.93
C PRO A 30 -4.44 -5.37 -21.10
N VAL A 31 -4.57 -4.58 -22.16
CA VAL A 31 -3.63 -3.50 -22.49
C VAL A 31 -3.86 -2.30 -21.56
N PRO A 32 -2.81 -1.72 -20.94
CA PRO A 32 -2.93 -0.54 -20.09
C PRO A 32 -3.57 0.64 -20.83
N GLY A 33 -4.65 1.20 -20.26
CA GLY A 33 -5.43 2.29 -20.84
C GLY A 33 -5.50 3.55 -19.97
N PRO A 34 -6.24 4.59 -20.36
CA PRO A 34 -6.52 5.71 -19.47
C PRO A 34 -7.47 5.29 -18.34
N LEU A 35 -7.38 5.96 -17.18
CA LEU A 35 -8.40 5.85 -16.14
C LEU A 35 -9.71 6.47 -16.66
N LEU A 36 -10.76 5.65 -16.77
CA LEU A 36 -12.09 6.13 -17.17
C LEU A 36 -12.86 6.57 -15.92
N VAL A 37 -13.22 7.85 -15.87
CA VAL A 37 -13.95 8.47 -14.77
C VAL A 37 -15.25 9.10 -15.26
N GLU A 38 -16.30 9.02 -14.45
CA GLU A 38 -17.52 9.79 -14.62
C GLU A 38 -17.47 11.08 -13.77
N PRO A 39 -18.24 12.12 -14.11
CA PRO A 39 -18.45 13.24 -13.23
C PRO A 39 -18.96 12.75 -11.86
N GLY A 40 -18.17 12.97 -10.80
CA GLY A 40 -18.56 12.64 -9.44
C GLY A 40 -19.26 13.80 -8.75
N SER A 41 -20.11 13.50 -7.78
CA SER A 41 -20.57 14.47 -6.80
C SER A 41 -19.39 14.95 -5.96
N GLY A 42 -19.09 16.26 -5.99
CA GLY A 42 -18.11 16.86 -5.08
C GLY A 42 -18.46 16.56 -3.62
N GLY A 43 -17.45 16.41 -2.77
CA GLY A 43 -17.64 16.11 -1.35
C GLY A 43 -16.41 15.50 -0.69
N ILE A 44 -15.64 14.70 -1.43
CA ILE A 44 -14.38 14.16 -0.92
C ILE A 44 -13.33 15.27 -0.87
N ARG A 45 -12.79 15.49 0.33
CA ARG A 45 -11.69 16.41 0.59
C ARG A 45 -10.39 15.61 0.68
N LEU A 46 -9.36 16.06 -0.01
CA LEU A 46 -8.06 15.37 -0.06
C LEU A 46 -6.99 16.24 0.59
N VAL A 47 -6.09 15.64 1.35
CA VAL A 47 -4.82 16.26 1.75
C VAL A 47 -3.71 15.68 0.89
N LEU A 48 -2.97 16.56 0.24
CA LEU A 48 -1.89 16.23 -0.67
C LEU A 48 -0.52 16.65 -0.11
N PRO A 49 0.51 15.81 -0.29
CA PRO A 49 1.87 16.10 0.13
C PRO A 49 2.57 17.00 -0.90
N THR A 50 2.06 18.22 -1.05
CA THR A 50 2.71 19.32 -1.79
C THR A 50 3.63 20.12 -0.86
N SER A 51 4.42 21.06 -1.38
CA SER A 51 5.22 21.98 -0.56
C SER A 51 4.79 23.43 -0.80
N PRO A 52 3.99 24.06 0.09
CA PRO A 52 3.48 23.51 1.35
C PRO A 52 2.34 22.49 1.10
N PRO A 53 1.99 21.63 2.07
CA PRO A 53 0.88 20.69 1.91
C PRO A 53 -0.44 21.40 1.60
N MET A 54 -1.27 20.79 0.76
CA MET A 54 -2.51 21.38 0.27
C MET A 54 -3.71 20.50 0.62
N VAL A 55 -4.84 21.15 0.90
CA VAL A 55 -6.17 20.54 0.89
C VAL A 55 -6.84 20.80 -0.45
N VAL A 56 -7.38 19.77 -1.09
CA VAL A 56 -8.19 19.85 -2.30
C VAL A 56 -9.64 19.55 -1.94
N GLU A 57 -10.53 20.46 -2.27
CA GLU A 57 -11.96 20.35 -2.00
C GLU A 57 -12.72 20.95 -3.17
N ASN A 58 -13.66 20.19 -3.75
CA ASN A 58 -14.45 20.60 -4.90
C ASN A 58 -13.57 21.13 -6.05
N GLY A 59 -12.48 20.40 -6.34
CA GLY A 59 -11.49 20.76 -7.36
C GLY A 59 -10.61 21.98 -7.05
N ARG A 60 -10.74 22.61 -5.87
CA ARG A 60 -9.93 23.77 -5.49
C ARG A 60 -8.86 23.37 -4.47
N ALA A 61 -7.60 23.67 -4.78
CA ALA A 61 -6.47 23.44 -3.88
C ALA A 61 -6.19 24.70 -3.02
N ARG A 62 -5.93 24.50 -1.72
CA ARG A 62 -5.51 25.56 -0.79
C ARG A 62 -4.38 25.05 0.12
N PRO A 63 -3.36 25.86 0.42
CA PRO A 63 -2.31 25.47 1.35
C PRO A 63 -2.85 25.31 2.77
N ILE A 64 -2.32 24.35 3.53
CA ILE A 64 -2.60 24.18 4.95
C ILE A 64 -1.77 25.21 5.73
N PRO A 65 -2.40 26.09 6.54
CA PRO A 65 -1.68 27.14 7.26
C PRO A 65 -0.65 26.58 8.26
N GLY A 66 0.44 27.31 8.45
CA GLY A 66 1.44 27.01 9.49
C GLY A 66 2.48 25.95 9.13
N ILE A 67 2.39 25.33 7.95
CA ILE A 67 3.37 24.34 7.49
C ILE A 67 4.34 24.97 6.49
N PRO A 68 5.67 24.82 6.69
CA PRO A 68 6.66 25.41 5.80
C PRO A 68 6.55 24.92 4.34
N ALA A 69 6.70 25.86 3.42
CA ALA A 69 6.90 25.61 1.99
C ALA A 69 8.40 25.48 1.64
N GLY A 70 8.72 25.43 0.33
CA GLY A 70 10.08 25.47 -0.20
C GLY A 70 10.58 24.11 -0.68
N ASP A 71 11.90 23.93 -0.73
CA ASP A 71 12.53 22.66 -1.14
C ASP A 71 12.43 21.61 -0.03
N ARG A 72 11.25 21.00 0.05
CA ARG A 72 10.87 20.04 1.08
C ARG A 72 10.21 18.83 0.45
N VAL A 73 10.46 17.68 1.07
CA VAL A 73 9.70 16.46 0.81
C VAL A 73 8.66 16.35 1.90
N THR A 74 7.40 16.25 1.49
CA THR A 74 6.28 16.10 2.43
C THR A 74 5.63 14.74 2.25
N SER A 75 5.01 14.22 3.30
CA SER A 75 4.12 13.08 3.24
C SER A 75 2.95 13.30 4.19
N VAL A 76 1.87 12.57 3.96
CA VAL A 76 0.66 12.64 4.79
C VAL A 76 0.25 11.22 5.19
N VAL A 77 -0.15 11.06 6.44
CA VAL A 77 -0.63 9.80 7.01
C VAL A 77 -1.98 10.07 7.69
N ARG A 78 -2.94 9.16 7.51
CA ARG A 78 -4.24 9.25 8.20
C ARG A 78 -4.12 8.73 9.62
N VAL A 79 -4.67 9.48 10.58
CA VAL A 79 -4.80 9.08 11.98
C VAL A 79 -6.21 9.41 12.46
N GLY A 80 -7.09 8.39 12.49
CA GLY A 80 -8.52 8.62 12.68
C GLY A 80 -9.08 9.58 11.62
N THR A 81 -9.62 10.71 12.06
CA THR A 81 -10.12 11.80 11.20
C THR A 81 -9.10 12.91 10.96
N THR A 82 -7.92 12.84 11.58
CA THR A 82 -6.91 13.90 11.53
C THR A 82 -5.76 13.47 10.62
N PRO A 83 -5.44 14.26 9.57
CA PRO A 83 -4.24 14.00 8.79
C PRO A 83 -3.02 14.46 9.59
N VAL A 84 -1.99 13.61 9.60
CA VAL A 84 -0.67 13.94 10.14
C VAL A 84 0.29 14.16 8.99
N LEU A 85 0.93 15.33 8.99
CA LEU A 85 1.79 15.81 7.94
C LEU A 85 3.24 15.73 8.39
N LEU A 86 4.07 15.12 7.57
CA LEU A 86 5.51 15.10 7.74
C LEU A 86 6.10 16.03 6.68
N SER A 87 7.01 16.90 7.09
CA SER A 87 7.69 17.82 6.19
C SER A 87 9.17 17.83 6.52
N ALA A 88 10.01 17.30 5.63
CA ALA A 88 11.46 17.28 5.78
C ALA A 88 12.12 18.18 4.73
N ARG A 89 13.28 18.77 5.05
CA ARG A 89 14.09 19.45 4.03
C ARG A 89 14.63 18.40 3.08
N ARG A 90 14.73 18.73 1.79
CA ARG A 90 15.41 17.86 0.84
C ARG A 90 16.91 17.90 1.15
N CYS A 91 17.49 16.75 1.49
CA CYS A 91 18.93 16.63 1.74
C CYS A 91 19.52 15.48 0.92
N GLY A 92 19.67 15.68 -0.40
CA GLY A 92 20.31 14.70 -1.29
C GLY A 92 19.72 13.28 -1.25
N PRO A 93 20.37 12.30 -1.91
CA PRO A 93 19.88 10.92 -1.96
C PRO A 93 20.25 10.06 -0.74
N SER A 94 21.24 10.50 0.06
CA SER A 94 21.81 9.71 1.16
C SER A 94 21.55 10.26 2.54
N CYS A 95 21.00 11.47 2.67
CA CYS A 95 20.69 12.04 3.97
C CYS A 95 19.24 11.76 4.38
N THR A 96 19.09 11.39 5.65
CA THR A 96 17.80 11.19 6.31
C THR A 96 17.69 12.29 7.35
N GLU A 97 17.13 13.44 6.97
CA GLU A 97 16.75 14.45 7.95
C GLU A 97 15.41 14.06 8.59
N PRO A 98 15.27 14.19 9.93
CA PRO A 98 13.97 13.99 10.55
C PRO A 98 13.01 15.09 10.09
N ALA A 99 11.79 14.67 9.78
CA ALA A 99 10.70 15.54 9.36
C ALA A 99 10.13 16.31 10.55
N ASP A 100 9.74 17.55 10.32
CA ASP A 100 8.82 18.27 11.19
C ASP A 100 7.43 17.64 11.04
N VAL A 101 6.80 17.27 12.15
CA VAL A 101 5.53 16.53 12.18
C VAL A 101 4.41 17.42 12.70
N TYR A 102 3.27 17.42 12.03
CA TYR A 102 2.11 18.25 12.34
C TYR A 102 0.82 17.42 12.35
N ALA A 103 0.00 17.55 13.38
CA ALA A 103 -1.41 17.13 13.35
C ALA A 103 -2.22 18.28 12.73
N TRP A 104 -2.65 18.13 11.48
CA TRP A 104 -3.18 19.22 10.66
C TRP A 104 -2.18 20.40 10.57
N SER A 105 -2.26 21.40 11.45
CA SER A 105 -1.33 22.54 11.54
C SER A 105 -0.61 22.63 12.88
N LYS A 106 -0.90 21.72 13.81
CA LYS A 106 -0.35 21.72 15.17
C LYS A 106 0.95 20.92 15.21
N PRO A 107 2.10 21.50 15.64
CA PRO A 107 3.36 20.78 15.68
C PRO A 107 3.35 19.68 16.75
N LEU A 108 3.88 18.50 16.41
CA LEU A 108 4.08 17.35 17.29
C LEU A 108 5.56 17.09 17.62
N GLY A 109 6.47 17.72 16.87
CA GLY A 109 7.92 17.60 17.05
C GLY A 109 8.61 17.11 15.77
N ARG A 110 9.77 16.46 15.91
CA ARG A 110 10.57 15.92 14.80
C ARG A 110 10.69 14.40 14.88
N ALA A 111 10.58 13.73 13.74
CA ALA A 111 10.71 12.27 13.65
C ALA A 111 11.24 11.78 12.30
N TYR A 112 11.89 10.61 12.33
CA TYR A 112 12.32 9.87 11.15
C TYR A 112 11.19 9.06 10.51
N SER A 113 10.21 8.66 11.32
CA SER A 113 9.07 7.85 10.87
C SER A 113 7.86 8.10 11.77
N VAL A 114 6.67 8.07 11.17
CA VAL A 114 5.38 8.31 11.84
C VAL A 114 4.35 7.34 11.29
N ALA A 115 3.53 6.77 12.18
CA ALA A 115 2.43 5.88 11.83
C ALA A 115 1.24 6.07 12.78
N PRO A 116 0.00 5.76 12.35
CA PRO A 116 -1.16 5.87 13.22
C PRO A 116 -1.07 4.88 14.39
N ALA A 117 -1.50 5.33 15.57
CA ALA A 117 -1.89 4.43 16.65
C ALA A 117 -3.28 3.82 16.36
N ALA A 118 -3.56 2.65 16.94
CA ALA A 118 -4.78 1.88 16.65
C ALA A 118 -6.07 2.61 17.04
N ASP A 119 -6.01 3.49 18.03
CA ASP A 119 -7.16 4.28 18.50
C ASP A 119 -7.48 5.49 17.60
N GLY A 120 -6.61 5.79 16.62
CA GLY A 120 -6.78 6.93 15.73
C GLY A 120 -6.68 8.31 16.41
N THR A 121 -6.20 8.38 17.66
CA THR A 121 -6.06 9.64 18.41
C THR A 121 -4.61 10.02 18.71
N ALA A 122 -3.67 9.14 18.36
CA ALA A 122 -2.24 9.34 18.55
C ALA A 122 -1.45 8.81 17.36
N VAL A 123 -0.17 9.16 17.33
CA VAL A 123 0.81 8.57 16.42
C VAL A 123 1.90 7.85 17.19
N TRP A 124 2.45 6.81 16.58
CA TRP A 124 3.77 6.30 16.91
C TRP A 124 4.81 7.08 16.11
N MET A 125 5.90 7.46 16.78
CA MET A 125 6.98 8.24 16.19
C MET A 125 8.32 7.61 16.52
N ILE A 126 9.22 7.51 15.53
CA ILE A 126 10.66 7.35 15.77
C ILE A 126 11.24 8.77 15.85
N ARG A 127 11.21 9.33 17.05
CA ARG A 127 11.57 10.73 17.31
C ARG A 127 13.07 10.95 17.21
N ASP A 128 13.41 12.14 16.74
CA ASP A 128 14.76 12.69 16.86
C ASP A 128 15.04 12.99 18.34
N GLY A 129 15.88 12.16 18.95
CA GLY A 129 16.29 12.24 20.36
C GLY A 129 17.81 12.14 20.55
N GLY A 130 18.59 12.28 19.47
CA GLY A 130 20.00 11.94 19.41
C GLY A 130 20.23 10.47 19.00
N THR A 131 21.32 9.88 19.48
CA THR A 131 21.67 8.48 19.22
C THR A 131 21.71 7.73 20.55
N PRO A 132 20.72 6.86 20.86
CA PRO A 132 19.67 6.35 19.97
C PRO A 132 18.48 7.30 19.76
N CYS A 133 17.70 7.04 18.70
CA CYS A 133 16.38 7.63 18.52
C CYS A 133 15.38 7.04 19.53
N LEU A 134 14.17 7.60 19.57
CA LEU A 134 13.15 7.17 20.54
C LEU A 134 11.87 6.72 19.83
N LEU A 135 11.42 5.50 20.10
CA LEU A 135 10.05 5.08 19.80
C LEU A 135 9.12 5.66 20.87
N GLN A 136 8.14 6.46 20.47
CA GLN A 136 7.22 7.09 21.41
C GLN A 136 5.83 7.26 20.81
N ARG A 137 4.81 7.07 21.65
CA ARG A 137 3.42 7.39 21.34
C ARG A 137 3.12 8.85 21.67
N VAL A 138 2.63 9.62 20.71
CA VAL A 138 2.35 11.05 20.83
C VAL A 138 0.87 11.33 20.52
N PRO A 139 0.07 11.75 21.50
CA PRO A 139 -1.32 12.15 21.29
C PRO A 139 -1.47 13.35 20.36
N LEU A 140 -2.51 13.36 19.51
CA LEU A 140 -2.77 14.47 18.58
C LEU A 140 -3.37 15.70 19.27
N ASP A 141 -4.04 15.50 20.41
CA ASP A 141 -4.63 16.56 21.22
C ASP A 141 -3.59 17.40 21.99
N GLY A 142 -2.30 17.03 21.90
CA GLY A 142 -1.17 17.71 22.54
C GLY A 142 -1.06 17.47 24.04
N THR A 143 -1.77 16.46 24.57
CA THR A 143 -1.46 15.91 25.89
C THR A 143 -0.04 15.34 25.92
N ALA A 144 0.45 15.06 27.13
CA ALA A 144 1.82 14.59 27.31
C ALA A 144 2.08 13.30 26.51
N PRO A 145 3.20 13.21 25.78
CA PRO A 145 3.61 11.96 25.14
C PRO A 145 3.71 10.82 26.14
N GLY A 146 3.46 9.60 25.67
CA GLY A 146 3.69 8.38 26.46
C GLY A 146 5.17 8.15 26.76
N GLU A 147 5.47 7.07 27.48
CA GLU A 147 6.85 6.67 27.76
C GLU A 147 7.64 6.46 26.45
N ALA A 148 8.89 6.94 26.43
CA ALA A 148 9.78 6.81 25.29
C ALA A 148 10.69 5.59 25.47
N GLN A 149 10.83 4.79 24.42
CA GLN A 149 11.71 3.62 24.40
C GLN A 149 12.87 3.84 23.42
N PRO A 150 14.11 3.46 23.76
CA PRO A 150 15.23 3.51 22.82
C PRO A 150 14.94 2.70 21.54
N ALA A 151 15.23 3.29 20.38
CA ALA A 151 15.06 2.64 19.09
C ALA A 151 16.18 3.06 18.11
N SER A 152 16.43 2.22 17.12
CA SER A 152 17.30 2.60 15.99
C SER A 152 16.64 3.73 15.20
N CYS A 153 17.42 4.72 14.77
CA CYS A 153 16.96 5.74 13.83
C CYS A 153 16.62 5.18 12.43
N GLN A 154 17.04 3.93 12.15
CA GLN A 154 16.68 3.19 10.94
C GLN A 154 15.41 2.34 11.13
N THR A 155 14.73 2.43 12.27
CA THR A 155 13.40 1.84 12.42
C THR A 155 12.38 2.72 11.70
N ALA A 156 11.44 2.11 10.97
CA ALA A 156 10.25 2.77 10.46
C ALA A 156 9.01 2.17 11.13
N VAL A 157 8.12 3.00 11.66
CA VAL A 157 6.80 2.58 12.12
C VAL A 157 5.85 2.56 10.92
N ARG A 158 4.97 1.56 10.85
CA ARG A 158 4.03 1.37 9.72
C ARG A 158 2.57 1.50 10.10
N GLY A 159 2.21 1.12 11.31
CA GLY A 159 0.86 1.24 11.85
C GLY A 159 0.66 0.32 13.05
N GLU A 160 -0.20 0.73 13.97
CA GLU A 160 -0.65 -0.12 15.06
C GLU A 160 -2.06 -0.64 14.75
N ASP A 161 -2.28 -1.93 15.01
CA ASP A 161 -3.60 -2.55 15.11
C ASP A 161 -3.75 -3.12 16.53
N ARG A 162 -4.93 -3.66 16.86
CA ARG A 162 -5.23 -4.30 18.16
C ARG A 162 -4.22 -5.36 18.60
N ASP A 163 -3.53 -5.97 17.63
CA ASP A 163 -2.60 -7.10 17.84
C ASP A 163 -1.13 -6.65 17.94
N GLY A 164 -0.83 -5.36 17.74
CA GLY A 164 0.51 -4.80 17.94
C GLY A 164 0.90 -3.68 16.96
N LEU A 165 2.12 -3.18 17.14
CA LEU A 165 2.73 -2.17 16.28
C LEU A 165 3.60 -2.83 15.22
N LEU A 166 3.26 -2.64 13.94
CA LEU A 166 4.09 -3.05 12.83
C LEU A 166 5.23 -2.05 12.63
N ILE A 167 6.46 -2.55 12.65
CA ILE A 167 7.67 -1.80 12.34
C ILE A 167 8.48 -2.50 11.25
N THR A 168 9.28 -1.72 10.54
CA THR A 168 10.38 -2.20 9.70
C THR A 168 11.68 -1.84 10.38
N VAL A 169 12.46 -2.85 10.76
CA VAL A 169 13.84 -2.65 11.24
C VAL A 169 14.79 -2.53 10.04
N ASN A 170 15.86 -1.75 10.19
CA ASN A 170 16.81 -1.43 9.10
C ASN A 170 16.12 -0.92 7.83
N SER A 171 15.12 -0.04 8.00
CA SER A 171 14.37 0.56 6.91
C SER A 171 15.30 1.25 5.90
N GLY A 172 15.00 1.07 4.62
CA GLY A 172 15.83 1.55 3.51
C GLY A 172 17.09 0.72 3.24
N ARG A 173 17.28 -0.42 3.92
CA ARG A 173 18.40 -1.35 3.68
C ARG A 173 17.94 -2.67 3.05
N PRO A 174 18.81 -3.39 2.32
CA PRO A 174 18.49 -4.72 1.76
C PRO A 174 18.03 -5.72 2.82
N GLU A 175 18.64 -5.68 4.00
CA GLU A 175 18.35 -6.51 5.17
C GLU A 175 17.16 -6.02 6.01
N ALA A 176 16.37 -5.07 5.50
CA ALA A 176 15.14 -4.63 6.16
C ALA A 176 14.26 -5.83 6.49
N LEU A 177 13.55 -5.76 7.61
CA LEU A 177 12.67 -6.84 8.07
C LEU A 177 11.44 -6.23 8.74
N ASP A 178 10.27 -6.80 8.45
CA ASP A 178 9.03 -6.37 9.07
C ASP A 178 8.74 -7.22 10.32
N VAL A 179 8.44 -6.53 11.42
CA VAL A 179 8.24 -7.12 12.74
C VAL A 179 6.99 -6.53 13.37
N LEU A 180 6.08 -7.39 13.83
CA LEU A 180 4.99 -6.99 14.70
C LEU A 180 5.48 -7.08 16.14
N ILE A 181 5.42 -5.96 16.87
CA ILE A 181 5.85 -5.89 18.28
C ILE A 181 4.68 -5.54 19.19
N ASP A 182 4.77 -5.96 20.44
CA ASP A 182 4.00 -5.38 21.53
C ASP A 182 4.63 -4.02 21.86
N PRO A 183 3.94 -2.89 21.63
CA PRO A 183 4.52 -1.58 21.84
C PRO A 183 4.73 -1.23 23.33
N GLY A 184 4.02 -1.87 24.25
CA GLY A 184 4.20 -1.65 25.69
C GLY A 184 5.47 -2.30 26.23
N THR A 185 5.85 -3.46 25.69
CA THR A 185 7.03 -4.22 26.15
C THR A 185 8.21 -4.23 25.19
N GLY A 186 8.00 -3.84 23.93
CA GLY A 186 8.98 -3.94 22.84
C GLY A 186 9.21 -5.38 22.36
N ARG A 187 8.48 -6.36 22.88
CA ARG A 187 8.67 -7.78 22.53
C ARG A 187 8.12 -8.08 21.14
N THR A 188 8.86 -8.84 20.34
CA THR A 188 8.37 -9.39 19.07
C THR A 188 7.19 -10.32 19.30
N VAL A 189 6.07 -10.02 18.64
CA VAL A 189 4.89 -10.88 18.53
C VAL A 189 5.05 -11.84 17.34
N GLN A 190 5.39 -11.28 16.17
CA GLN A 190 5.50 -12.03 14.93
C GLN A 190 6.55 -11.39 14.00
N GLN A 191 7.21 -12.21 13.18
CA GLN A 191 8.23 -11.76 12.24
C GLN A 191 8.02 -12.41 10.87
N PHE A 192 8.04 -11.61 9.82
CA PHE A 192 8.00 -12.09 8.44
C PHE A 192 9.00 -11.31 7.57
N PRO A 193 9.56 -11.91 6.51
CA PRO A 193 10.49 -11.21 5.62
C PRO A 193 9.92 -9.91 5.05
N ARG A 194 8.64 -9.92 4.64
CA ARG A 194 7.93 -8.77 4.09
C ARG A 194 6.44 -8.85 4.44
N ILE A 195 5.96 -7.90 5.22
CA ILE A 195 4.55 -7.74 5.56
C ILE A 195 3.97 -6.67 4.64
N ALA A 196 2.94 -7.03 3.87
CA ALA A 196 2.25 -6.10 2.98
C ALA A 196 1.39 -5.12 3.81
N ALA A 197 0.55 -5.67 4.69
CA ALA A 197 -0.34 -4.92 5.57
C ALA A 197 -0.74 -5.75 6.80
N VAL A 198 -1.21 -5.06 7.84
CA VAL A 198 -1.94 -5.63 8.99
C VAL A 198 -3.29 -4.92 9.05
N ALA A 199 -4.37 -5.69 9.11
CA ALA A 199 -5.74 -5.17 9.15
C ALA A 199 -6.71 -6.22 9.68
N GLY A 200 -7.69 -5.80 10.48
CA GLY A 200 -8.77 -6.67 10.94
C GLY A 200 -8.26 -7.87 11.75
N GLY A 201 -7.11 -7.74 12.41
CA GLY A 201 -6.43 -8.85 13.10
C GLY A 201 -5.88 -9.95 12.19
N SER A 202 -5.70 -9.64 10.91
CA SER A 202 -4.98 -10.45 9.95
C SER A 202 -3.74 -9.71 9.46
N LEU A 203 -2.71 -10.48 9.15
CA LEU A 203 -1.48 -10.02 8.54
C LEU A 203 -1.40 -10.59 7.12
N LEU A 204 -1.18 -9.74 6.12
CA LEU A 204 -0.92 -10.17 4.76
C LEU A 204 0.60 -10.11 4.50
N ALA A 205 1.24 -11.26 4.34
CA ALA A 205 2.66 -11.36 4.01
C ALA A 205 2.86 -11.50 2.49
N LEU A 206 3.93 -10.89 1.97
CA LEU A 206 4.32 -11.01 0.57
C LEU A 206 5.10 -12.30 0.35
N GLY A 207 4.56 -13.21 -0.46
CA GLY A 207 5.27 -14.36 -1.01
C GLY A 207 5.94 -14.02 -2.34
N LEU A 208 6.67 -14.99 -2.92
CA LEU A 208 7.32 -14.80 -4.22
C LEU A 208 6.29 -14.71 -5.36
N VAL A 209 5.30 -15.60 -5.33
CA VAL A 209 4.25 -15.75 -6.35
C VAL A 209 2.83 -15.62 -5.80
N ASP A 210 2.68 -15.59 -4.49
CA ASP A 210 1.40 -15.53 -3.77
C ASP A 210 1.48 -14.49 -2.63
N PHE A 211 0.40 -14.40 -1.86
CA PHE A 211 0.40 -13.83 -0.54
C PHE A 211 0.11 -14.93 0.48
N THR A 212 0.47 -14.69 1.74
CA THR A 212 0.01 -15.50 2.86
C THR A 212 -0.78 -14.61 3.81
N ALA A 213 -2.05 -14.93 4.03
CA ALA A 213 -2.82 -14.31 5.10
C ALA A 213 -2.63 -15.12 6.39
N HIS A 214 -2.29 -14.42 7.46
CA HIS A 214 -2.02 -14.98 8.77
C HIS A 214 -2.98 -14.35 9.79
N GLU A 215 -3.86 -15.15 10.37
CA GLU A 215 -4.81 -14.73 11.40
C GLU A 215 -4.07 -14.64 12.74
N LEU A 216 -3.95 -13.44 13.30
CA LEU A 216 -3.09 -13.18 14.46
C LEU A 216 -3.62 -13.83 15.75
N GLY A 217 -4.96 -13.92 15.90
CA GLY A 217 -5.57 -14.49 17.10
C GLY A 217 -5.48 -16.01 17.19
N THR A 218 -5.44 -16.72 16.05
CA THR A 218 -5.44 -18.19 16.01
C THR A 218 -4.11 -18.77 15.53
N GLY A 219 -3.23 -17.95 14.94
CA GLY A 219 -2.00 -18.37 14.27
C GLY A 219 -2.24 -19.11 12.95
N ARG A 220 -3.49 -19.20 12.47
CA ARG A 220 -3.81 -19.91 11.23
C ARG A 220 -3.29 -19.12 10.04
N SER A 221 -2.68 -19.84 9.10
CA SER A 221 -2.20 -19.27 7.85
C SER A 221 -2.91 -19.91 6.67
N ARG A 222 -3.13 -19.12 5.62
CA ARG A 222 -3.64 -19.60 4.33
C ARG A 222 -2.99 -18.84 3.19
N THR A 223 -2.75 -19.56 2.10
CA THR A 223 -2.23 -18.97 0.86
C THR A 223 -3.35 -18.22 0.16
N VAL A 224 -3.06 -16.99 -0.25
CA VAL A 224 -3.93 -16.16 -1.07
C VAL A 224 -3.29 -16.02 -2.46
N PRO A 225 -3.86 -16.64 -3.51
CA PRO A 225 -3.30 -16.54 -4.84
C PRO A 225 -3.37 -15.08 -5.32
N ARG A 226 -2.37 -14.66 -6.10
CA ARG A 226 -2.43 -13.36 -6.77
C ARG A 226 -3.51 -13.37 -7.84
N PRO A 227 -4.23 -12.26 -8.04
CA PRO A 227 -5.23 -12.16 -9.11
C PRO A 227 -4.57 -12.04 -10.49
N VAL A 228 -3.29 -11.61 -10.53
CA VAL A 228 -2.50 -11.46 -11.77
C VAL A 228 -1.13 -12.14 -11.65
N PRO A 229 -0.61 -12.71 -12.75
CA PRO A 229 0.69 -13.40 -12.75
C PRO A 229 1.88 -12.42 -12.82
N ASN A 230 1.67 -11.22 -13.35
CA ASN A 230 2.69 -10.21 -13.61
C ASN A 230 2.51 -8.99 -12.69
N GLY A 231 3.51 -8.10 -12.66
CA GLY A 231 3.51 -6.91 -11.81
C GLY A 231 4.00 -7.19 -10.38
N ARG A 232 4.51 -6.14 -9.74
CA ARG A 232 4.98 -6.18 -8.35
C ARG A 232 3.94 -5.56 -7.43
N PRO A 233 3.52 -6.22 -6.34
CA PRO A 233 2.66 -5.59 -5.35
C PRO A 233 3.32 -4.30 -4.82
N GLY A 234 2.58 -3.19 -4.91
CA GLY A 234 2.97 -1.91 -4.34
C GLY A 234 2.57 -1.80 -2.86
N VAL A 235 2.40 -0.57 -2.38
CA VAL A 235 1.96 -0.32 -0.99
C VAL A 235 0.49 -0.72 -0.84
N VAL A 236 0.24 -1.72 -0.01
CA VAL A 236 -1.12 -2.18 0.31
C VAL A 236 -1.76 -1.23 1.31
N VAL A 237 -2.99 -0.78 1.02
CA VAL A 237 -3.71 0.18 1.87
C VAL A 237 -4.97 -0.47 2.45
N PRO A 238 -5.03 -0.68 3.78
CA PRO A 238 -6.22 -1.20 4.43
C PRO A 238 -7.34 -0.17 4.47
N SER A 239 -8.56 -0.65 4.27
CA SER A 239 -9.80 0.08 4.53
C SER A 239 -9.97 0.40 6.02
N ARG A 240 -10.82 1.37 6.33
CA ARG A 240 -10.95 1.89 7.70
C ARG A 240 -11.52 0.90 8.70
N ASP A 241 -12.37 -0.01 8.24
CA ASP A 241 -12.90 -1.10 9.05
C ASP A 241 -11.96 -2.32 9.10
N GLY A 242 -10.84 -2.28 8.36
CA GLY A 242 -9.84 -3.34 8.31
C GLY A 242 -10.25 -4.57 7.50
N ARG A 243 -11.42 -4.57 6.85
CA ARG A 243 -11.93 -5.74 6.13
C ARG A 243 -11.33 -5.89 4.73
N LEU A 244 -11.19 -4.78 4.02
CA LEU A 244 -10.71 -4.72 2.65
C LEU A 244 -9.27 -4.24 2.58
N LEU A 245 -8.48 -4.83 1.68
CA LEU A 245 -7.14 -4.36 1.34
C LEU A 245 -7.08 -3.93 -0.12
N ALA A 246 -6.73 -2.68 -0.40
CA ALA A 246 -6.40 -2.23 -1.75
C ALA A 246 -4.95 -2.62 -2.06
N VAL A 247 -4.76 -3.43 -3.10
CA VAL A 247 -3.48 -4.00 -3.52
C VAL A 247 -3.18 -3.53 -4.94
N PRO A 248 -2.30 -2.52 -5.11
CA PRO A 248 -1.79 -2.15 -6.41
C PRO A 248 -0.75 -3.16 -6.89
N PHE A 249 -0.78 -3.51 -8.17
CA PHE A 249 0.26 -4.26 -8.89
C PHE A 249 0.87 -3.34 -9.93
N GLU A 250 2.16 -3.05 -9.79
CA GLU A 250 2.89 -2.10 -10.63
C GLU A 250 3.79 -2.86 -11.62
N ASP A 251 3.72 -2.49 -12.89
CA ASP A 251 4.70 -2.86 -13.91
C ASP A 251 5.39 -1.60 -14.45
N LEU A 252 6.70 -1.50 -14.24
CA LEU A 252 7.48 -0.32 -14.61
C LEU A 252 7.89 -0.31 -16.08
N GLU A 253 7.81 -1.46 -16.75
CA GLU A 253 8.25 -1.67 -18.13
C GLU A 253 7.31 -2.68 -18.79
N TRP A 254 6.05 -2.29 -18.99
CA TRP A 254 5.01 -3.15 -19.53
C TRP A 254 5.47 -3.81 -20.83
N HIS A 255 5.59 -5.14 -20.82
CA HIS A 255 6.15 -5.95 -21.91
C HIS A 255 7.53 -5.45 -22.44
N GLY A 256 8.38 -4.92 -21.55
CA GLY A 256 9.70 -4.38 -21.90
C GLY A 256 9.64 -3.04 -22.64
N GLY A 257 8.47 -2.41 -22.72
CA GLY A 257 8.30 -1.07 -23.29
C GLY A 257 8.54 0.06 -22.29
N THR A 258 8.25 1.28 -22.71
CA THR A 258 8.32 2.49 -21.85
C THR A 258 7.03 2.77 -21.09
N THR A 259 5.97 2.00 -21.36
CA THR A 259 4.67 2.14 -20.70
C THR A 259 4.77 1.56 -19.30
N ARG A 260 4.36 2.33 -18.29
CA ARG A 260 4.17 1.81 -16.94
C ARG A 260 2.70 1.57 -16.73
N SER A 261 2.38 0.51 -16.00
CA SER A 261 1.00 0.13 -15.70
C SER A 261 0.77 -0.01 -14.20
N LEU A 262 -0.45 0.31 -13.80
CA LEU A 262 -0.98 0.07 -12.48
C LEU A 262 -2.24 -0.78 -12.65
N ASP A 263 -2.25 -1.96 -12.06
CA ASP A 263 -3.44 -2.80 -11.93
C ASP A 263 -3.89 -2.82 -10.47
N LEU A 264 -5.17 -2.56 -10.20
CA LEU A 264 -5.67 -2.36 -8.84
C LEU A 264 -6.74 -3.38 -8.49
N TRP A 265 -6.48 -4.11 -7.41
CA TRP A 265 -7.37 -5.14 -6.89
C TRP A 265 -7.68 -4.90 -5.42
N VAL A 266 -8.88 -5.28 -5.00
CA VAL A 266 -9.30 -5.24 -3.59
C VAL A 266 -9.51 -6.65 -3.09
N LEU A 267 -8.81 -7.02 -2.02
CA LEU A 267 -8.95 -8.29 -1.32
C LEU A 267 -9.94 -8.14 -0.16
N ASP A 268 -10.96 -9.00 -0.11
CA ASP A 268 -11.83 -9.16 1.06
C ASP A 268 -11.28 -10.24 1.99
N LEU A 269 -10.81 -9.83 3.18
CA LEU A 269 -10.20 -10.73 4.15
C LEU A 269 -11.23 -11.67 4.81
N ASP A 270 -12.47 -11.22 4.96
CA ASP A 270 -13.56 -11.97 5.58
C ASP A 270 -14.30 -12.85 4.57
N GLY A 271 -14.44 -12.38 3.33
CA GLY A 271 -15.20 -13.01 2.26
C GLY A 271 -14.56 -14.24 1.60
N GLY A 272 -13.53 -14.83 2.23
CA GLY A 272 -12.82 -15.99 1.67
C GLY A 272 -11.85 -15.64 0.55
N ASP A 273 -11.12 -14.54 0.68
CA ASP A 273 -10.08 -14.09 -0.27
C ASP A 273 -10.58 -13.74 -1.66
N ARG A 274 -11.80 -13.20 -1.69
CA ARG A 274 -12.36 -12.75 -2.95
C ARG A 274 -11.64 -11.48 -3.39
N TRP A 275 -11.01 -11.56 -4.54
CA TRP A 275 -10.48 -10.42 -5.26
C TRP A 275 -11.59 -9.71 -6.05
N THR A 276 -11.62 -8.38 -5.95
CA THR A 276 -12.45 -7.51 -6.79
C THR A 276 -11.55 -6.62 -7.62
N HIS A 277 -11.65 -6.72 -8.93
CA HIS A 277 -10.89 -5.89 -9.87
C HIS A 277 -11.47 -4.49 -9.91
N ALA A 278 -10.63 -3.45 -9.81
CA ALA A 278 -11.11 -2.09 -9.98
C ALA A 278 -11.39 -1.81 -11.47
N PRO A 279 -12.47 -1.08 -11.82
CA PRO A 279 -12.82 -0.83 -13.21
C PRO A 279 -11.75 0.00 -13.91
N SER A 280 -11.65 -0.13 -15.24
CA SER A 280 -10.66 0.56 -16.08
C SER A 280 -9.20 0.15 -15.87
N MET A 281 -8.95 -0.93 -15.13
CA MET A 281 -7.58 -1.44 -14.90
C MET A 281 -7.21 -2.55 -15.91
N PRO A 282 -5.92 -2.71 -16.25
CA PRO A 282 -4.79 -1.87 -15.84
C PRO A 282 -4.82 -0.48 -16.50
N VAL A 283 -4.34 0.53 -15.77
CA VAL A 283 -4.17 1.89 -16.31
C VAL A 283 -2.71 2.17 -16.65
N SER A 284 -2.48 2.91 -17.73
CA SER A 284 -1.20 3.53 -18.03
C SER A 284 -0.98 4.73 -17.11
N THR A 285 0.22 4.83 -16.53
CA THR A 285 0.62 5.89 -15.60
C THR A 285 2.07 6.28 -15.85
N ASP A 286 2.45 7.52 -15.54
CA ASP A 286 3.81 8.00 -15.72
C ASP A 286 4.73 7.64 -14.53
N PHE A 287 4.16 7.14 -13.43
CA PHE A 287 4.80 6.82 -12.15
C PHE A 287 5.89 7.81 -11.66
N THR A 288 5.46 8.79 -10.87
CA THR A 288 6.22 9.27 -9.70
C THR A 288 5.36 9.41 -8.43
N ALA A 289 4.02 9.46 -8.52
CA ALA A 289 3.18 9.96 -7.42
C ALA A 289 1.91 9.15 -7.09
N ASP A 290 1.61 7.99 -7.66
CA ASP A 290 0.30 7.36 -7.44
C ASP A 290 0.07 7.01 -5.95
N ALA A 291 -1.07 7.44 -5.41
CA ALA A 291 -1.38 7.27 -4.00
C ALA A 291 -2.83 6.85 -3.80
N LEU A 292 -3.03 5.94 -2.86
CA LEU A 292 -4.29 5.32 -2.50
C LEU A 292 -4.70 5.74 -1.10
N ASP A 293 -5.99 5.96 -0.87
CA ASP A 293 -6.54 6.07 0.47
C ASP A 293 -8.02 5.67 0.52
N TRP A 294 -8.55 5.36 1.70
CA TRP A 294 -9.98 5.05 1.88
C TRP A 294 -10.74 6.20 2.56
N THR A 295 -11.91 6.54 2.03
CA THR A 295 -12.88 7.41 2.72
C THR A 295 -13.50 6.70 3.92
N ALA A 296 -14.23 7.44 4.76
CA ALA A 296 -15.01 6.84 5.86
C ALA A 296 -16.12 5.93 5.35
N ASP A 297 -16.69 6.25 4.19
CA ASP A 297 -17.82 5.54 3.58
C ASP A 297 -17.39 4.36 2.69
N GLY A 298 -16.12 3.95 2.78
CA GLY A 298 -15.59 2.80 2.04
C GLY A 298 -15.33 3.05 0.55
N ASP A 299 -15.20 4.31 0.12
CA ASP A 299 -14.71 4.61 -1.23
C ASP A 299 -13.18 4.57 -1.25
N LEU A 300 -12.61 3.86 -2.23
CA LEU A 300 -11.19 3.88 -2.52
C LEU A 300 -10.87 5.10 -3.39
N VAL A 301 -10.02 5.98 -2.87
CA VAL A 301 -9.46 7.13 -3.57
C VAL A 301 -8.17 6.72 -4.24
N LEU A 302 -8.05 7.05 -5.53
CA LEU A 302 -6.84 6.93 -6.32
C LEU A 302 -6.46 8.32 -6.85
N THR A 303 -5.19 8.68 -6.69
CA THR A 303 -4.63 9.94 -7.19
C THR A 303 -3.39 9.66 -8.01
N GLY A 304 -3.27 10.24 -9.20
CA GLY A 304 -2.19 9.87 -10.11
C GLY A 304 -2.16 10.66 -11.40
N THR A 305 -1.14 10.39 -12.22
CA THR A 305 -1.02 10.94 -13.58
C THR A 305 -1.27 9.79 -14.55
N PHE A 306 -2.42 9.80 -15.20
CA PHE A 306 -2.89 8.67 -16.03
C PHE A 306 -2.77 8.98 -17.51
N ALA A 307 -2.16 8.06 -18.27
CA ALA A 307 -1.98 8.11 -19.72
C ALA A 307 -1.42 9.45 -20.25
N GLY A 308 -0.36 9.98 -19.63
CA GLY A 308 0.31 11.22 -20.06
C GLY A 308 -0.52 12.51 -19.94
N LYS A 309 -1.58 12.49 -19.12
CA LYS A 309 -2.47 13.65 -18.88
C LYS A 309 -2.07 14.43 -17.62
N THR A 310 -2.91 15.38 -17.21
CA THR A 310 -2.81 16.07 -15.92
C THR A 310 -3.01 15.10 -14.75
N SER A 311 -2.32 15.36 -13.64
CA SER A 311 -2.57 14.64 -12.39
C SER A 311 -4.03 14.84 -11.95
N SER A 312 -4.71 13.77 -11.57
CA SER A 312 -6.14 13.78 -11.22
C SER A 312 -6.42 12.89 -10.01
N ALA A 313 -7.62 13.04 -9.44
CA ALA A 313 -8.13 12.23 -8.34
C ALA A 313 -9.48 11.61 -8.71
N ALA A 314 -9.67 10.35 -8.35
CA ALA A 314 -10.92 9.63 -8.51
C ALA A 314 -11.25 8.78 -7.28
N ALA A 315 -12.53 8.50 -7.08
CA ALA A 315 -13.04 7.59 -6.07
C ALA A 315 -13.81 6.43 -6.72
N TRP A 316 -13.75 5.26 -6.11
CA TRP A 316 -14.51 4.08 -6.53
C TRP A 316 -14.91 3.28 -5.30
N ARG A 317 -16.17 2.83 -5.24
CA ARG A 317 -16.59 1.86 -4.22
C ARG A 317 -16.49 0.45 -4.79
N PRO A 318 -15.85 -0.51 -4.07
CA PRO A 318 -15.81 -1.90 -4.50
C PRO A 318 -17.20 -2.44 -4.88
N GLY A 319 -17.29 -2.99 -6.11
CA GLY A 319 -18.53 -3.48 -6.70
C GLY A 319 -19.20 -2.52 -7.70
N GLU A 320 -18.83 -1.24 -7.70
CA GLU A 320 -19.28 -0.31 -8.75
C GLU A 320 -18.52 -0.52 -10.06
N SER A 321 -19.18 -0.23 -11.18
CA SER A 321 -18.61 -0.45 -12.52
C SER A 321 -17.71 0.68 -13.01
N ARG A 322 -17.66 1.83 -12.32
CA ARG A 322 -16.99 3.05 -12.80
C ARG A 322 -16.37 3.85 -11.65
N TRP A 323 -15.32 4.59 -11.97
CA TRP A 323 -14.73 5.60 -11.07
C TRP A 323 -15.50 6.93 -11.17
N ARG A 324 -15.54 7.67 -10.07
CA ARG A 324 -16.06 9.04 -9.97
C ARG A 324 -14.91 10.03 -9.88
N SER A 325 -14.93 11.09 -10.66
CA SER A 325 -13.94 12.16 -10.58
C SER A 325 -14.11 12.97 -9.29
N ILE A 326 -13.01 13.19 -8.57
CA ILE A 326 -12.92 14.11 -7.42
C ILE A 326 -12.33 15.45 -7.88
N ALA A 327 -11.25 15.39 -8.67
CA ALA A 327 -10.57 16.55 -9.24
C ALA A 327 -9.90 16.14 -10.56
N SER A 328 -10.05 16.97 -11.60
CA SER A 328 -9.44 16.76 -12.91
C SER A 328 -7.99 17.25 -13.00
N GLU A 329 -7.59 18.11 -12.06
CA GLU A 329 -6.25 18.66 -11.96
C GLU A 329 -5.83 18.71 -10.49
N LEU A 330 -4.66 18.17 -10.19
CA LEU A 330 -4.04 18.20 -8.87
C LEU A 330 -2.73 19.00 -8.92
N PRO A 331 -2.40 19.74 -7.85
CA PRO A 331 -1.10 20.38 -7.73
C PRO A 331 0.03 19.33 -7.75
N PRO A 332 1.22 19.66 -8.28
CA PRO A 332 2.37 18.76 -8.29
C PRO A 332 2.74 18.30 -6.88
N ARG A 333 2.91 16.99 -6.71
CA ARG A 333 3.18 16.37 -5.42
C ARG A 333 4.67 16.11 -5.21
N SER A 334 5.09 16.11 -3.95
CA SER A 334 6.46 15.80 -3.55
C SER A 334 6.68 14.33 -3.18
N ASN A 335 5.62 13.56 -2.92
CA ASN A 335 5.68 12.16 -2.50
C ASN A 335 4.37 11.39 -2.80
N ARG A 336 4.41 10.05 -2.64
CA ARG A 336 3.32 9.08 -2.89
C ARG A 336 2.44 8.85 -1.66
N SER A 337 1.74 9.88 -1.21
CA SER A 337 0.72 9.74 -0.16
C SER A 337 -0.47 10.64 -0.44
N VAL A 338 -1.64 10.29 0.10
CA VAL A 338 -2.86 11.09 0.09
C VAL A 338 -3.66 10.70 1.31
N VAL A 339 -4.41 11.64 1.87
CA VAL A 339 -5.42 11.33 2.89
C VAL A 339 -6.77 11.87 2.43
N ALA A 340 -7.77 11.01 2.38
CA ALA A 340 -9.16 11.38 2.21
C ALA A 340 -9.76 11.76 3.57
N LEU A 341 -10.21 13.00 3.70
CA LEU A 341 -10.89 13.48 4.89
C LEU A 341 -12.38 13.10 4.84
N PRO A 342 -13.05 13.03 6.01
CA PRO A 342 -14.50 12.96 6.09
C PRO A 342 -15.19 14.16 5.43
#